data_AF-A0A174W0N6-F1
#
_entry.id   AF-A0A174W0N6-F1
#
_cell.length_a   1.000
_cell.length_b   1.000
_cell.length_c   1.000
_cell.angle_alpha   90.00
_cell.angle_beta   90.00
_cell.angle_gamma   90.00
#
_symmetry.space_group_name_H-M   'P 1'
#
loop_
_entity.id
_entity.type
_entity.pdbx_description
1 polymer ?
#
loop_
_entity_poly.entity_id
_entity_poly.type
_entity_poly.pdbx_seq_one_letter_code
_entity_poly.pdbx_strand_id
1 'polypeptide(L)'
;MDDNSENDSGKVYDFKDSKTSGAVVVTKTWDDSLSNDERSVPDISISTAKPSKNPLGYTITYHGNGLTFADGTTENEIIVNSSGKILSGQYKELVMPSIWYSDVNYTNKIELNSKGLPLNGVTSDLDLYAKSKTFVLKTGSDFKGLIPSTATSVIFTDEAMPTSAALIDADADGDGGVVAWMDGTVMKVSPQTPGKQIIAATDCQAMFKSKSNLILIDFSNLDTGNVTDMHSMFASCSDLTNLDLTHLGTSNVTDMHSMFYGCSGLTDLDLTHLNTSNVTDMFSMFRGCSGLTNLDLTHLDTSNVTYMDTMFSGCSGLTDLDLTHLNTSNVTDMSSMFSGCSGLTNLDLTHLNTGNVTDMSYMFDGCTALTTLSPGEKFAFVGSDYQLPSGTWYASDGTAYTSDGNSCTIPNNKADTYTRR
;
A
#
# COMPACT_ATOMS: atom_id res chain seq x y z
N MET A 1 34.15 -69.85 5.27
CA MET A 1 35.09 -69.22 4.33
C MET A 1 34.24 -68.55 3.26
N ASP A 2 33.54 -67.46 3.57
CA ASP A 2 34.05 -66.16 4.07
C ASP A 2 34.94 -65.51 2.97
N ASP A 3 34.78 -64.24 2.60
CA ASP A 3 34.00 -63.16 3.24
C ASP A 3 33.63 -62.03 2.24
N ASN A 4 32.80 -61.07 2.68
CA ASN A 4 32.71 -59.62 2.36
C ASN A 4 33.11 -59.04 0.96
N SER A 5 32.51 -57.96 0.43
CA SER A 5 31.48 -57.01 0.92
C SER A 5 30.80 -56.26 -0.24
N GLU A 6 29.89 -55.33 0.07
CA GLU A 6 29.07 -54.52 -0.85
C GLU A 6 29.85 -53.50 -1.71
N ASN A 7 29.31 -53.19 -2.89
CA ASN A 7 29.01 -51.79 -3.27
C ASN A 7 28.02 -51.69 -4.45
N ASP A 8 27.24 -50.61 -4.51
CA ASP A 8 26.23 -50.35 -5.55
C ASP A 8 26.70 -49.30 -6.57
N SER A 9 26.50 -49.56 -7.86
CA SER A 9 26.48 -48.52 -8.90
C SER A 9 26.03 -49.05 -10.28
N GLY A 10 25.27 -48.20 -10.99
CA GLY A 10 25.30 -48.15 -12.46
C GLY A 10 24.49 -49.20 -13.24
N LYS A 11 23.20 -48.93 -13.48
CA LYS A 11 22.49 -49.44 -14.67
C LYS A 11 21.75 -48.33 -15.41
N VAL A 12 22.35 -47.89 -16.52
CA VAL A 12 21.66 -47.11 -17.56
C VAL A 12 20.68 -48.03 -18.29
N TYR A 13 19.46 -47.55 -18.53
CA TYR A 13 18.45 -48.23 -19.34
C TYR A 13 18.00 -47.33 -20.49
N ASP A 14 18.73 -47.38 -21.62
CA ASP A 14 18.27 -46.80 -22.89
C ASP A 14 17.25 -47.77 -23.53
N PHE A 15 16.02 -47.29 -23.72
CA PHE A 15 14.93 -48.05 -24.34
C PHE A 15 14.31 -47.24 -25.47
N LYS A 16 14.78 -47.49 -26.70
CA LYS A 16 14.24 -46.85 -27.91
C LYS A 16 12.95 -47.52 -28.39
N ASP A 17 11.97 -46.65 -28.63
CA ASP A 17 10.96 -46.69 -29.69
C ASP A 17 10.01 -47.91 -29.80
N SER A 18 8.70 -47.66 -29.62
CA SER A 18 7.71 -47.80 -30.72
C SER A 18 6.25 -47.74 -30.24
N LYS A 19 5.39 -47.23 -31.15
CA LYS A 19 3.92 -47.23 -31.09
C LYS A 19 3.31 -46.46 -29.90
N THR A 20 3.18 -45.14 -30.08
CA THR A 20 1.92 -44.48 -30.48
C THR A 20 2.21 -43.05 -30.93
N SER A 21 1.95 -42.72 -32.20
CA SER A 21 2.06 -41.35 -32.71
C SER A 21 0.77 -40.58 -32.46
N GLY A 22 0.82 -39.60 -31.56
CA GLY A 22 -0.27 -38.67 -31.31
C GLY A 22 0.30 -37.34 -30.80
N ALA A 23 0.29 -36.32 -31.65
CA ALA A 23 0.57 -34.96 -31.23
C ALA A 23 -0.73 -34.31 -30.77
N VAL A 24 -0.72 -33.68 -29.59
CA VAL A 24 -1.79 -32.77 -29.17
C VAL A 24 -1.23 -31.36 -29.30
N VAL A 25 -1.59 -30.69 -30.38
CA VAL A 25 -1.44 -29.24 -30.55
C VAL A 25 -2.85 -28.67 -30.59
N VAL A 26 -3.19 -27.85 -29.59
CA VAL A 26 -4.44 -27.11 -29.60
C VAL A 26 -4.20 -25.82 -30.37
N THR A 27 -4.82 -25.70 -31.55
CA THR A 27 -4.86 -24.44 -32.31
C THR A 27 -6.29 -24.25 -32.78
N LYS A 28 -6.92 -23.16 -32.32
CA LYS A 28 -8.26 -22.77 -32.74
C LYS A 28 -8.14 -21.49 -33.56
N THR A 29 -8.37 -21.61 -34.87
CA THR A 29 -8.66 -20.48 -35.74
C THR A 29 -10.11 -20.06 -35.58
N TRP A 30 -10.39 -18.79 -35.83
CA TRP A 30 -11.70 -18.17 -35.68
C TRP A 30 -12.02 -17.45 -37.00
N ASP A 31 -13.28 -17.55 -37.45
CA ASP A 31 -13.72 -16.98 -38.74
C ASP A 31 -14.19 -15.50 -38.60
N ASP A 32 -13.98 -14.90 -37.43
CA ASP A 32 -14.22 -13.48 -37.13
C ASP A 32 -12.92 -12.72 -36.82
N SER A 33 -12.99 -11.39 -36.84
CA SER A 33 -11.82 -10.49 -36.83
C SER A 33 -11.40 -10.03 -35.44
N LEU A 34 -11.63 -10.83 -34.39
CA LEU A 34 -11.41 -10.48 -32.99
C LEU A 34 -10.19 -11.21 -32.41
N SER A 35 -9.44 -10.54 -31.53
CA SER A 35 -8.20 -11.08 -30.96
C SER A 35 -8.45 -12.04 -29.78
N ASN A 36 -7.38 -12.59 -29.21
CA ASN A 36 -7.50 -13.46 -28.03
C ASN A 36 -7.82 -12.68 -26.74
N ASP A 37 -7.59 -11.37 -26.75
CA ASP A 37 -7.58 -10.50 -25.56
C ASP A 37 -9.01 -10.17 -25.05
N GLU A 38 -10.03 -10.49 -25.86
CA GLU A 38 -11.45 -10.34 -25.51
C GLU A 38 -12.08 -11.62 -24.91
N ARG A 39 -11.30 -12.67 -24.62
CA ARG A 39 -11.82 -13.97 -24.17
C ARG A 39 -11.63 -14.21 -22.66
N SER A 40 -12.64 -14.85 -22.06
CA SER A 40 -12.71 -15.10 -20.62
C SER A 40 -12.07 -16.43 -20.22
N VAL A 41 -11.25 -16.38 -19.16
CA VAL A 41 -10.55 -17.49 -18.47
C VAL A 41 -9.44 -18.21 -19.27
N PRO A 42 -8.21 -18.33 -18.74
CA PRO A 42 -7.17 -19.22 -19.28
C PRO A 42 -7.47 -20.72 -19.10
N ASP A 43 -7.22 -21.54 -20.13
CA ASP A 43 -7.33 -23.00 -20.06
C ASP A 43 -6.31 -23.60 -19.07
N ILE A 44 -6.73 -24.52 -18.20
CA ILE A 44 -5.83 -25.34 -17.35
C ILE A 44 -5.35 -26.57 -18.16
N SER A 45 -4.06 -26.91 -18.10
CA SER A 45 -3.50 -28.06 -18.81
C SER A 45 -3.18 -29.25 -17.89
N ILE A 46 -2.88 -30.41 -18.49
CA ILE A 46 -2.55 -31.67 -17.80
C ILE A 46 -1.13 -32.06 -18.18
N SER A 47 -0.33 -32.49 -17.21
CA SER A 47 1.02 -32.97 -17.45
C SER A 47 1.02 -34.16 -18.40
N THR A 48 1.82 -34.07 -19.48
CA THR A 48 2.05 -35.18 -20.42
C THR A 48 3.03 -36.21 -19.90
N ALA A 49 3.62 -35.98 -18.72
CA ALA A 49 4.43 -36.96 -18.01
C ALA A 49 3.59 -38.17 -17.60
N LYS A 50 4.22 -39.35 -17.56
CA LYS A 50 3.58 -40.56 -17.06
C LYS A 50 3.28 -40.41 -15.55
N PRO A 51 2.02 -40.60 -15.10
CA PRO A 51 1.63 -40.58 -13.70
C PRO A 51 2.61 -41.34 -12.79
N SER A 52 3.13 -40.65 -11.78
CA SER A 52 3.97 -41.25 -10.75
C SER A 52 3.10 -42.17 -9.87
N LYS A 53 3.71 -43.21 -9.30
CA LYS A 53 2.98 -44.20 -8.48
C LYS A 53 3.27 -43.99 -7.00
N ASN A 54 2.29 -43.44 -6.31
CA ASN A 54 2.25 -43.23 -4.86
C ASN A 54 1.70 -44.49 -4.15
N PRO A 55 2.03 -44.75 -2.87
CA PRO A 55 1.37 -45.79 -2.06
C PRO A 55 -0.17 -45.78 -2.09
N LEU A 56 -0.79 -44.60 -2.27
CA LEU A 56 -2.26 -44.45 -2.34
C LEU A 56 -2.82 -44.65 -3.76
N GLY A 57 -2.07 -44.38 -4.82
CA GLY A 57 -2.59 -44.38 -6.19
C GLY A 57 -1.62 -43.85 -7.25
N TYR A 58 -2.16 -43.33 -8.34
CA TYR A 58 -1.42 -42.64 -9.39
C TYR A 58 -1.64 -41.14 -9.26
N THR A 59 -0.56 -40.37 -9.32
CA THR A 59 -0.61 -38.90 -9.28
C THR A 59 -0.85 -38.33 -10.68
N ILE A 60 -1.82 -37.43 -10.81
CA ILE A 60 -2.07 -36.64 -12.02
C ILE A 60 -1.85 -35.17 -11.65
N THR A 61 -0.92 -34.53 -12.35
CA THR A 61 -0.55 -33.13 -12.15
C THR A 61 -1.21 -32.24 -13.21
N TYR A 62 -1.90 -31.19 -12.76
CA TYR A 62 -2.53 -30.15 -13.59
C TYR A 62 -1.72 -28.86 -13.51
N HIS A 63 -1.46 -28.20 -14.63
CA HIS A 63 -0.73 -26.93 -14.69
C HIS A 63 -1.70 -25.78 -14.92
N GLY A 64 -1.69 -24.78 -14.04
CA GLY A 64 -2.62 -23.65 -14.07
C GLY A 64 -2.43 -22.65 -15.22
N ASN A 65 -1.38 -22.81 -16.04
CA ASN A 65 -1.13 -21.99 -17.24
C ASN A 65 -1.16 -20.45 -17.02
N GLY A 66 -0.70 -19.99 -15.86
CA GLY A 66 -0.76 -18.57 -15.43
C GLY A 66 -1.78 -18.28 -14.33
N LEU A 67 -2.61 -19.27 -13.99
CA LEU A 67 -3.45 -19.30 -12.79
C LEU A 67 -2.75 -20.10 -11.67
N THR A 68 -3.19 -19.91 -10.43
CA THR A 68 -2.84 -20.80 -9.30
C THR A 68 -4.07 -21.44 -8.68
N PHE A 69 -3.86 -22.61 -8.08
CA PHE A 69 -4.85 -23.32 -7.28
C PHE A 69 -4.90 -22.74 -5.85
N ALA A 70 -5.93 -23.09 -5.07
CA ALA A 70 -6.18 -22.46 -3.76
C ALA A 70 -5.25 -22.93 -2.61
N ASP A 71 -4.14 -23.59 -2.93
CA ASP A 71 -2.96 -23.78 -2.08
C ASP A 71 -1.76 -22.92 -2.53
N GLY A 72 -1.98 -21.98 -3.45
CA GLY A 72 -0.97 -21.08 -4.02
C GLY A 72 -0.10 -21.73 -5.11
N THR A 73 -0.27 -23.02 -5.40
CA THR A 73 0.54 -23.74 -6.39
C THR A 73 0.14 -23.38 -7.83
N THR A 74 1.12 -23.39 -8.74
CA THR A 74 0.89 -23.43 -10.20
C THR A 74 0.56 -24.84 -10.70
N GLU A 75 0.76 -25.87 -9.87
CA GLU A 75 0.59 -27.27 -10.21
C GLU A 75 -0.25 -28.01 -9.15
N ASN A 76 -1.48 -28.46 -9.47
CA ASN A 76 -2.26 -29.28 -8.55
C ASN A 76 -2.07 -30.76 -8.81
N GLU A 77 -1.76 -31.51 -7.76
CA GLU A 77 -1.70 -32.97 -7.80
C GLU A 77 -2.99 -33.58 -7.23
N ILE A 78 -3.72 -34.33 -8.08
CA ILE A 78 -4.75 -35.27 -7.60
C ILE A 78 -4.18 -36.69 -7.58
N ILE A 79 -4.53 -37.48 -6.56
CA ILE A 79 -4.20 -38.91 -6.51
C ILE A 79 -5.46 -39.71 -6.86
N VAL A 80 -5.39 -40.51 -7.91
CA VAL A 80 -6.47 -41.43 -8.31
C VAL A 80 -6.10 -42.89 -8.03
N ASN A 81 -7.05 -43.67 -7.54
CA ASN A 81 -6.87 -45.10 -7.31
C ASN A 81 -6.90 -45.90 -8.65
N SER A 82 -6.73 -47.23 -8.59
CA SER A 82 -6.79 -48.11 -9.76
C SER A 82 -8.19 -48.28 -10.40
N SER A 83 -9.22 -47.57 -9.91
CA SER A 83 -10.55 -47.46 -10.51
C SER A 83 -10.92 -46.01 -10.83
N GLY A 84 -9.92 -45.13 -10.99
CA GLY A 84 -10.05 -43.71 -11.33
C GLY A 84 -10.62 -42.80 -10.22
N LYS A 85 -11.04 -43.34 -9.07
CA LYS A 85 -11.59 -42.57 -7.96
C LYS A 85 -10.49 -41.71 -7.32
N ILE A 86 -10.75 -40.42 -7.19
CA ILE A 86 -9.87 -39.47 -6.48
C ILE A 86 -9.83 -39.80 -4.99
N LEU A 87 -8.64 -39.76 -4.40
CA LEU A 87 -8.37 -39.98 -2.98
C LEU A 87 -7.89 -38.70 -2.27
N SER A 88 -7.23 -37.80 -2.98
CA SER A 88 -6.71 -36.50 -2.48
C SER A 88 -6.42 -35.55 -3.64
N GLY A 89 -6.24 -34.26 -3.34
CA GLY A 89 -6.01 -33.15 -4.28
C GLY A 89 -7.06 -32.04 -4.11
N GLN A 90 -6.92 -30.91 -4.81
CA GLN A 90 -7.94 -29.85 -4.79
C GLN A 90 -8.84 -29.92 -6.03
N TYR A 91 -10.12 -30.20 -5.81
CA TYR A 91 -11.12 -30.34 -6.86
C TYR A 91 -12.52 -30.06 -6.27
N LYS A 92 -13.48 -29.75 -7.15
CA LYS A 92 -14.90 -29.72 -6.80
C LYS A 92 -15.64 -30.83 -7.55
N GLU A 93 -16.39 -31.64 -6.83
CA GLU A 93 -17.30 -32.62 -7.41
C GLU A 93 -18.59 -31.92 -7.84
N LEU A 94 -18.89 -31.92 -9.16
CA LEU A 94 -20.15 -31.37 -9.68
C LEU A 94 -21.31 -32.35 -9.42
N VAL A 95 -22.38 -31.85 -8.80
CA VAL A 95 -23.55 -32.64 -8.38
C VAL A 95 -24.79 -32.19 -9.15
N MET A 96 -24.97 -32.70 -10.38
CA MET A 96 -26.19 -32.55 -11.18
C MET A 96 -26.45 -33.79 -12.08
N PRO A 97 -27.71 -34.04 -12.51
CA PRO A 97 -28.09 -35.26 -13.25
C PRO A 97 -27.73 -35.23 -14.75
N SER A 98 -27.43 -36.41 -15.31
CA SER A 98 -26.75 -36.59 -16.60
C SER A 98 -27.66 -36.62 -17.84
N ILE A 99 -27.29 -35.92 -18.93
CA ILE A 99 -27.45 -36.34 -20.36
C ILE A 99 -26.31 -35.70 -21.22
N TRP A 100 -25.70 -36.46 -22.15
CA TRP A 100 -24.60 -36.13 -23.09
C TRP A 100 -25.07 -35.45 -24.42
N TYR A 101 -24.29 -35.02 -25.44
CA TYR A 101 -22.86 -35.04 -25.90
C TYR A 101 -22.70 -33.90 -27.00
N SER A 102 -21.67 -33.65 -27.83
CA SER A 102 -20.41 -34.35 -28.25
C SER A 102 -19.20 -33.41 -28.53
N ASP A 103 -19.12 -32.78 -29.71
CA ASP A 103 -17.93 -32.21 -30.38
C ASP A 103 -18.17 -30.78 -30.88
N VAL A 104 -17.11 -29.97 -31.07
CA VAL A 104 -17.11 -28.49 -31.29
C VAL A 104 -17.79 -27.67 -30.16
N ASN A 105 -18.61 -28.34 -29.36
CA ASN A 105 -19.53 -27.87 -28.34
C ASN A 105 -19.20 -28.47 -26.94
N TYR A 106 -17.96 -28.95 -26.77
CA TYR A 106 -17.28 -29.20 -25.49
C TYR A 106 -17.96 -30.16 -24.47
N THR A 107 -17.82 -31.49 -24.65
CA THR A 107 -18.29 -32.46 -23.65
C THR A 107 -17.34 -33.67 -23.41
N ASN A 108 -16.60 -33.62 -22.29
CA ASN A 108 -16.03 -34.71 -21.48
C ASN A 108 -14.74 -35.45 -21.93
N LYS A 109 -14.28 -36.37 -21.06
CA LYS A 109 -12.89 -36.41 -20.54
C LYS A 109 -11.97 -37.54 -21.02
N ILE A 110 -10.69 -37.41 -20.65
CA ILE A 110 -9.55 -38.27 -20.98
C ILE A 110 -9.71 -39.74 -20.53
N GLU A 111 -9.43 -40.67 -21.47
CA GLU A 111 -9.21 -42.11 -21.25
C GLU A 111 -7.89 -42.56 -21.90
N LEU A 112 -7.06 -43.34 -21.20
CA LEU A 112 -5.72 -43.77 -21.64
C LEU A 112 -5.39 -45.19 -21.03
N ASN A 113 -4.36 -45.93 -21.49
CA ASN A 113 -4.27 -47.42 -21.36
C ASN A 113 -3.08 -48.07 -20.56
N SER A 114 -2.67 -49.30 -20.92
CA SER A 114 -1.78 -50.19 -20.15
C SER A 114 -0.32 -49.75 -19.97
N LYS A 115 0.09 -48.57 -20.48
CA LYS A 115 1.45 -48.02 -20.29
C LYS A 115 1.59 -47.07 -19.09
N GLY A 116 0.51 -46.73 -18.38
CA GLY A 116 0.51 -45.83 -17.21
C GLY A 116 -0.28 -44.57 -17.50
N LEU A 117 -1.58 -44.74 -17.60
CA LEU A 117 -2.50 -43.95 -18.41
C LEU A 117 -3.94 -44.44 -18.00
N PRO A 118 -4.99 -43.62 -17.73
CA PRO A 118 -6.20 -44.06 -17.01
C PRO A 118 -7.43 -44.38 -17.90
N LEU A 119 -7.97 -45.60 -17.87
CA LEU A 119 -9.16 -46.01 -18.66
C LEU A 119 -10.34 -46.28 -17.72
N ASN A 120 -11.42 -45.52 -17.94
CA ASN A 120 -12.66 -45.33 -17.16
C ASN A 120 -12.50 -44.99 -15.66
N GLY A 121 -13.14 -43.90 -15.22
CA GLY A 121 -13.23 -43.56 -13.79
C GLY A 121 -13.17 -42.08 -13.42
N VAL A 122 -12.93 -41.14 -14.36
CA VAL A 122 -13.12 -39.69 -14.10
C VAL A 122 -14.60 -39.31 -14.23
N THR A 123 -15.48 -40.08 -13.57
CA THR A 123 -16.94 -40.05 -13.72
C THR A 123 -17.62 -39.03 -12.80
N SER A 124 -17.13 -37.80 -12.86
CA SER A 124 -17.84 -36.59 -12.50
C SER A 124 -17.19 -35.45 -13.28
N ASP A 125 -17.96 -34.43 -13.63
CA ASP A 125 -17.40 -33.22 -14.20
C ASP A 125 -16.57 -32.54 -13.09
N LEU A 126 -15.33 -32.13 -13.42
CA LEU A 126 -14.45 -31.45 -12.47
C LEU A 126 -14.29 -30.05 -13.01
N ASP A 127 -14.80 -29.08 -12.26
CA ASP A 127 -14.23 -27.75 -12.29
C ASP A 127 -12.92 -27.79 -11.50
N LEU A 128 -11.81 -27.68 -12.23
CA LEU A 128 -10.51 -27.36 -11.64
C LEU A 128 -10.52 -25.86 -11.36
N TYR A 129 -10.69 -25.51 -10.08
CA TYR A 129 -10.87 -24.12 -9.68
C TYR A 129 -9.51 -23.46 -9.47
N ALA A 130 -8.98 -22.84 -10.53
CA ALA A 130 -7.84 -21.93 -10.45
C ALA A 130 -8.33 -20.49 -10.70
N LYS A 131 -7.82 -19.55 -9.90
CA LYS A 131 -8.10 -18.12 -10.03
C LYS A 131 -6.93 -17.42 -10.73
N SER A 132 -7.21 -16.30 -11.39
CA SER A 132 -6.18 -15.32 -11.73
C SER A 132 -5.73 -14.67 -10.43
N LYS A 133 -4.42 -14.72 -10.12
CA LYS A 133 -3.90 -14.11 -8.88
C LYS A 133 -4.20 -12.62 -8.85
N THR A 134 -4.70 -12.12 -7.73
CA THR A 134 -4.78 -10.66 -7.52
C THR A 134 -3.48 -10.18 -6.88
N PHE A 135 -2.87 -9.13 -7.42
CA PHE A 135 -1.65 -8.54 -6.84
C PHE A 135 -1.99 -7.42 -5.86
N VAL A 136 -3.12 -7.54 -5.15
CA VAL A 136 -3.68 -6.46 -4.33
C VAL A 136 -3.21 -6.62 -2.88
N LEU A 137 -2.60 -5.58 -2.33
CA LEU A 137 -2.19 -5.55 -0.92
C LEU A 137 -3.43 -5.51 0.00
N LYS A 138 -3.35 -6.12 1.19
CA LYS A 138 -4.34 -5.85 2.26
C LYS A 138 -4.44 -4.34 2.56
N THR A 139 -5.56 -3.90 3.17
CA THR A 139 -5.79 -2.49 3.55
C THR A 139 -4.64 -1.93 4.40
N GLY A 140 -4.46 -0.61 4.43
CA GLY A 140 -3.40 0.02 5.24
C GLY A 140 -3.40 -0.48 6.69
N SER A 141 -4.56 -0.52 7.35
CA SER A 141 -4.67 -0.98 8.74
C SER A 141 -4.43 -2.50 8.92
N ASP A 142 -4.79 -3.33 7.94
CA ASP A 142 -4.50 -4.77 7.96
C ASP A 142 -3.01 -5.05 7.70
N PHE A 143 -2.41 -4.40 6.70
CA PHE A 143 -0.99 -4.52 6.38
C PHE A 143 -0.11 -4.01 7.52
N LYS A 144 -0.50 -2.92 8.19
CA LYS A 144 0.10 -2.48 9.46
C LYS A 144 0.15 -3.61 10.50
N GLY A 145 -0.86 -4.47 10.55
CA GLY A 145 -0.90 -5.63 11.44
C GLY A 145 0.21 -6.66 11.16
N LEU A 146 0.69 -6.75 9.92
CA LEU A 146 1.70 -7.70 9.47
C LEU A 146 3.13 -7.27 9.80
N ILE A 147 3.43 -5.96 9.74
CA ILE A 147 4.79 -5.41 9.92
C ILE A 147 5.34 -5.75 11.33
N PRO A 148 6.38 -6.59 11.49
CA PRO A 148 6.90 -6.94 12.80
C PRO A 148 7.58 -5.75 13.51
N SER A 149 7.57 -5.74 14.85
CA SER A 149 8.28 -4.73 15.66
C SER A 149 9.81 -4.83 15.61
N THR A 150 10.35 -5.78 14.85
CA THR A 150 11.77 -5.93 14.52
C THR A 150 12.12 -5.43 13.11
N ALA A 151 11.13 -5.02 12.30
CA ALA A 151 11.36 -4.56 10.94
C ALA A 151 11.81 -3.09 10.93
N THR A 152 13.07 -2.83 10.61
CA THR A 152 13.64 -1.47 10.45
C THR A 152 13.38 -0.87 9.08
N SER A 153 12.95 -1.68 8.12
CA SER A 153 12.65 -1.25 6.75
C SER A 153 11.51 -2.06 6.16
N VAL A 154 10.70 -1.45 5.29
CA VAL A 154 9.75 -2.14 4.40
C VAL A 154 10.12 -1.84 2.95
N ILE A 155 10.24 -2.86 2.12
CA ILE A 155 10.61 -2.73 0.70
C ILE A 155 9.58 -3.48 -0.15
N PHE A 156 8.86 -2.75 -1.00
CA PHE A 156 8.01 -3.34 -2.04
C PHE A 156 8.89 -3.67 -3.27
N THR A 157 8.95 -4.95 -3.64
CA THR A 157 9.87 -5.49 -4.66
C THR A 157 9.16 -6.51 -5.58
N ASP A 158 9.82 -6.97 -6.64
CA ASP A 158 9.36 -8.06 -7.52
C ASP A 158 10.14 -9.37 -7.32
N GLU A 159 11.12 -9.39 -6.39
CA GLU A 159 11.92 -10.56 -6.02
C GLU A 159 11.05 -11.78 -5.63
N ALA A 160 11.46 -12.99 -6.04
CA ALA A 160 10.86 -14.22 -5.52
C ALA A 160 11.27 -14.48 -4.06
N MET A 161 10.31 -14.89 -3.21
CA MET A 161 10.58 -15.21 -1.81
C MET A 161 11.57 -16.40 -1.70
N PRO A 162 12.62 -16.33 -0.86
CA PRO A 162 13.50 -17.46 -0.61
C PRO A 162 12.73 -18.66 -0.05
N THR A 163 12.99 -19.87 -0.54
CA THR A 163 12.29 -21.11 -0.10
C THR A 163 12.56 -21.49 1.36
N SER A 164 13.51 -20.83 2.02
CA SER A 164 13.80 -20.94 3.46
C SER A 164 13.16 -19.85 4.32
N ALA A 165 12.48 -18.86 3.72
CA ALA A 165 11.86 -17.76 4.44
C ALA A 165 10.49 -18.17 5.01
N ALA A 166 10.09 -17.51 6.10
CA ALA A 166 8.75 -17.68 6.66
C ALA A 166 7.76 -16.79 5.90
N LEU A 167 6.75 -17.42 5.30
CA LEU A 167 5.67 -16.74 4.58
C LEU A 167 4.83 -15.86 5.52
N ILE A 168 4.67 -14.60 5.16
CA ILE A 168 3.63 -13.70 5.68
C ILE A 168 2.65 -13.46 4.53
N ASP A 169 1.38 -13.76 4.74
CA ASP A 169 0.31 -13.41 3.79
C ASP A 169 0.04 -11.90 3.84
N ALA A 170 0.25 -11.22 2.71
CA ALA A 170 0.04 -9.78 2.52
C ALA A 170 -1.05 -9.46 1.48
N ASP A 171 -1.77 -10.48 1.01
CA ASP A 171 -2.70 -10.45 -0.12
C ASP A 171 -4.12 -10.09 0.31
N ALA A 172 -4.85 -9.31 -0.47
CA ALA A 172 -6.20 -8.85 -0.12
C ALA A 172 -7.24 -9.98 -0.04
N ASP A 173 -7.17 -10.98 -0.93
CA ASP A 173 -8.13 -12.10 -0.97
C ASP A 173 -7.56 -13.46 -0.51
N GLY A 174 -6.23 -13.55 -0.35
CA GLY A 174 -5.54 -14.72 0.19
C GLY A 174 -5.20 -15.81 -0.83
N ASP A 175 -5.22 -15.53 -2.14
CA ASP A 175 -4.69 -16.46 -3.16
C ASP A 175 -3.14 -16.60 -3.14
N GLY A 176 -2.48 -15.75 -2.34
CA GLY A 176 -1.03 -15.66 -2.19
C GLY A 176 -0.39 -14.86 -3.33
N GLY A 177 -1.15 -13.95 -3.94
CA GLY A 177 -0.72 -13.07 -5.00
C GLY A 177 0.23 -11.99 -4.51
N VAL A 178 0.10 -11.55 -3.25
CA VAL A 178 1.08 -10.69 -2.56
C VAL A 178 1.56 -11.36 -1.27
N VAL A 179 2.87 -11.51 -1.12
CA VAL A 179 3.47 -12.10 0.09
C VAL A 179 4.49 -11.16 0.70
N ALA A 180 4.82 -11.37 1.97
CA ALA A 180 5.95 -10.73 2.61
C ALA A 180 6.82 -11.74 3.37
N TRP A 181 8.06 -11.37 3.64
CA TRP A 181 8.98 -12.12 4.51
C TRP A 181 9.99 -11.18 5.16
N MET A 182 10.67 -11.68 6.21
CA MET A 182 11.79 -10.98 6.85
C MET A 182 13.13 -11.46 6.29
N ASP A 183 13.94 -10.50 5.83
CA ASP A 183 15.36 -10.64 5.49
C ASP A 183 16.17 -9.86 6.54
N GLY A 184 16.51 -10.53 7.64
CA GLY A 184 17.04 -9.88 8.85
C GLY A 184 16.00 -8.94 9.49
N THR A 185 16.27 -7.63 9.44
CA THR A 185 15.34 -6.57 9.88
C THR A 185 14.63 -5.87 8.71
N VAL A 186 14.83 -6.30 7.47
CA VAL A 186 14.10 -5.79 6.31
C VAL A 186 12.88 -6.65 6.07
N MET A 187 11.69 -6.06 6.03
CA MET A 187 10.48 -6.71 5.53
C MET A 187 10.41 -6.49 4.02
N LYS A 188 10.53 -7.56 3.23
CA LYS A 188 10.27 -7.51 1.79
C LYS A 188 8.81 -7.88 1.53
N VAL A 189 8.17 -7.19 0.59
CA VAL A 189 6.81 -7.46 0.13
C VAL A 189 6.85 -7.62 -1.38
N SER A 190 6.28 -8.69 -1.93
CA SER A 190 6.46 -9.04 -3.34
C SER A 190 5.27 -9.80 -3.95
N PRO A 191 4.96 -9.61 -5.25
CA PRO A 191 4.12 -10.50 -6.03
C PRO A 191 4.87 -11.76 -6.53
N GLN A 192 6.15 -11.93 -6.15
CA GLN A 192 7.05 -13.03 -6.51
C GLN A 192 7.22 -13.25 -8.02
N THR A 193 6.85 -12.24 -8.81
CA THR A 193 6.70 -12.33 -10.26
C THR A 193 7.44 -11.14 -10.88
N PRO A 194 8.63 -11.34 -11.47
CA PRO A 194 9.44 -10.25 -12.00
C PRO A 194 8.68 -9.36 -13.00
N GLY A 195 8.81 -8.04 -12.84
CA GLY A 195 8.09 -7.05 -13.65
C GLY A 195 6.59 -6.92 -13.33
N LYS A 196 6.11 -7.43 -12.18
CA LYS A 196 4.77 -7.13 -11.64
C LYS A 196 4.89 -6.19 -10.45
N GLN A 197 4.09 -5.13 -10.47
CA GLN A 197 3.85 -4.26 -9.31
C GLN A 197 2.76 -4.84 -8.41
N ILE A 198 2.84 -4.49 -7.13
CA ILE A 198 1.77 -4.69 -6.16
C ILE A 198 0.79 -3.52 -6.31
N ILE A 199 -0.51 -3.81 -6.31
CA ILE A 199 -1.58 -2.80 -6.35
C ILE A 199 -2.00 -2.50 -4.91
N ALA A 200 -1.92 -1.25 -4.49
CA ALA A 200 -2.40 -0.83 -3.19
C ALA A 200 -3.93 -0.92 -3.10
N ALA A 201 -4.46 -1.26 -1.93
CA ALA A 201 -5.89 -1.11 -1.64
C ALA A 201 -6.30 0.37 -1.70
N THR A 202 -7.56 0.66 -2.08
CA THR A 202 -8.10 2.04 -2.12
C THR A 202 -7.97 2.75 -0.76
N ASP A 203 -8.02 1.97 0.31
CA ASP A 203 -7.75 2.35 1.69
C ASP A 203 -6.30 1.99 2.08
N CYS A 204 -5.45 3.01 2.18
CA CYS A 204 -4.09 2.94 2.71
C CYS A 204 -3.97 3.60 4.10
N GLN A 205 -5.09 3.82 4.80
CA GLN A 205 -5.12 4.50 6.08
C GLN A 205 -4.17 3.82 7.08
N ALA A 206 -3.39 4.63 7.79
CA ALA A 206 -2.52 4.17 8.88
C ALA A 206 -1.49 3.06 8.54
N MET A 207 -1.12 2.86 7.27
CA MET A 207 -0.29 1.72 6.80
C MET A 207 1.01 1.46 7.59
N PHE A 208 1.69 2.52 8.02
CA PHE A 208 2.90 2.48 8.84
C PHE A 208 2.70 3.10 10.24
N LYS A 209 1.47 3.49 10.59
CA LYS A 209 1.15 4.23 11.82
C LYS A 209 1.71 3.56 13.07
N SER A 210 2.53 4.30 13.81
CA SER A 210 3.20 3.87 15.05
C SER A 210 4.23 2.75 14.87
N LYS A 211 4.73 2.52 13.65
CA LYS A 211 5.95 1.73 13.40
C LYS A 211 7.16 2.64 13.62
N SER A 212 7.34 3.05 14.88
CA SER A 212 8.33 4.05 15.29
C SER A 212 9.74 3.71 14.80
N ASN A 213 10.08 2.43 14.81
CA ASN A 213 11.38 1.84 14.49
C ASN A 213 11.69 1.66 12.99
N LEU A 214 10.83 2.14 12.08
CA LEU A 214 11.13 2.17 10.64
C LEU A 214 12.05 3.35 10.32
N ILE A 215 13.11 3.08 9.57
CA ILE A 215 14.12 4.06 9.13
C ILE A 215 14.08 4.24 7.60
N LEU A 216 13.51 3.27 6.87
CA LEU A 216 13.35 3.29 5.41
C LEU A 216 12.03 2.63 5.00
N ILE A 217 11.32 3.24 4.05
CA ILE A 217 10.23 2.61 3.30
C ILE A 217 10.52 2.83 1.81
N ASP A 218 10.54 1.76 1.02
CA ASP A 218 10.79 1.78 -0.43
C ASP A 218 9.53 1.34 -1.17
N PHE A 219 8.92 2.30 -1.87
CA PHE A 219 7.65 2.17 -2.60
C PHE A 219 7.82 1.78 -4.08
N SER A 220 9.04 1.50 -4.56
CA SER A 220 9.33 1.40 -5.99
C SER A 220 8.51 0.36 -6.77
N ASN A 221 8.00 -0.70 -6.10
CA ASN A 221 7.11 -1.70 -6.70
C ASN A 221 5.64 -1.67 -6.19
N LEU A 222 5.16 -0.55 -5.62
CA LEU A 222 3.78 -0.37 -5.18
C LEU A 222 3.03 0.66 -6.04
N ASP A 223 2.09 0.21 -6.88
CA ASP A 223 1.12 1.06 -7.56
C ASP A 223 0.07 1.57 -6.57
N THR A 224 0.10 2.88 -6.32
CA THR A 224 -0.84 3.60 -5.45
C THR A 224 -1.88 4.40 -6.24
N GLY A 225 -1.93 4.30 -7.57
CA GLY A 225 -2.81 5.12 -8.42
C GLY A 225 -4.31 4.96 -8.18
N ASN A 226 -4.75 3.91 -7.46
CA ASN A 226 -6.15 3.67 -7.08
C ASN A 226 -6.47 4.10 -5.62
N VAL A 227 -5.51 4.65 -4.87
CA VAL A 227 -5.70 5.03 -3.47
C VAL A 227 -6.55 6.30 -3.36
N THR A 228 -7.54 6.27 -2.46
CA THR A 228 -8.41 7.40 -2.13
C THR A 228 -8.20 7.94 -0.71
N ASP A 229 -7.63 7.14 0.18
CA ASP A 229 -7.37 7.48 1.58
C ASP A 229 -5.92 7.13 1.96
N MET A 230 -5.15 8.13 2.41
CA MET A 230 -3.80 7.99 2.99
C MET A 230 -3.71 8.59 4.40
N HIS A 231 -4.83 8.74 5.10
CA HIS A 231 -4.85 9.41 6.40
C HIS A 231 -4.00 8.65 7.42
N SER A 232 -3.26 9.41 8.23
CA SER A 232 -2.30 8.88 9.20
C SER A 232 -1.27 7.87 8.68
N MET A 233 -1.01 7.77 7.35
CA MET A 233 -0.24 6.68 6.75
C MET A 233 1.13 6.45 7.42
N PHE A 234 1.86 7.51 7.77
CA PHE A 234 3.18 7.44 8.44
C PHE A 234 3.14 7.85 9.91
N ALA A 235 1.95 8.16 10.46
CA ALA A 235 1.80 8.81 11.75
C ALA A 235 2.54 8.09 12.89
N SER A 236 3.48 8.77 13.54
CA SER A 236 4.33 8.32 14.64
C SER A 236 5.39 7.27 14.24
N CYS A 237 5.84 7.30 12.99
CA CYS A 237 7.15 6.77 12.59
C CYS A 237 8.28 7.73 13.02
N SER A 238 8.63 7.70 14.31
CA SER A 238 9.60 8.65 14.91
C SER A 238 11.02 8.54 14.37
N ASP A 239 11.43 7.36 13.89
CA ASP A 239 12.83 7.07 13.51
C ASP A 239 13.05 7.15 11.98
N LEU A 240 12.00 7.49 11.20
CA LEU A 240 12.14 7.87 9.79
C LEU A 240 12.86 9.22 9.73
N THR A 241 14.05 9.24 9.13
CA THR A 241 14.86 10.46 8.92
C THR A 241 14.78 11.00 7.50
N ASN A 242 14.35 10.16 6.55
CA ASN A 242 14.02 10.50 5.18
C ASN A 242 12.80 9.67 4.74
N LEU A 243 12.02 10.17 3.80
CA LEU A 243 10.86 9.49 3.24
C LEU A 243 10.69 9.90 1.77
N ASP A 244 10.91 8.95 0.87
CA ASP A 244 10.75 9.15 -0.57
C ASP A 244 9.28 9.02 -0.98
N LEU A 245 8.71 10.10 -1.51
CA LEU A 245 7.31 10.17 -1.98
C LEU A 245 7.18 10.06 -3.51
N THR A 246 8.29 9.91 -4.26
CA THR A 246 8.30 9.93 -5.74
C THR A 246 7.38 8.89 -6.40
N HIS A 247 7.16 7.77 -5.72
CA HIS A 247 6.36 6.64 -6.18
C HIS A 247 4.89 6.70 -5.71
N LEU A 248 4.47 7.70 -4.93
CA LEU A 248 3.09 7.78 -4.42
C LEU A 248 2.14 8.50 -5.41
N GLY A 249 1.37 7.71 -6.15
CA GLY A 249 0.27 8.19 -6.98
C GLY A 249 -0.89 8.72 -6.13
N THR A 250 -0.94 10.04 -5.93
CA THR A 250 -1.84 10.69 -4.97
C THR A 250 -3.04 11.41 -5.59
N SER A 251 -3.17 11.45 -6.92
CA SER A 251 -4.18 12.24 -7.63
C SER A 251 -5.64 11.88 -7.31
N ASN A 252 -5.91 10.69 -6.76
CA ASN A 252 -7.24 10.23 -6.39
C ASN A 252 -7.52 10.33 -4.88
N VAL A 253 -6.54 10.80 -4.08
CA VAL A 253 -6.63 10.88 -2.62
C VAL A 253 -7.46 12.10 -2.21
N THR A 254 -8.44 11.88 -1.33
CA THR A 254 -9.30 12.94 -0.78
C THR A 254 -9.03 13.22 0.70
N ASP A 255 -8.37 12.29 1.40
CA ASP A 255 -8.02 12.42 2.81
C ASP A 255 -6.51 12.15 3.03
N MET A 256 -5.83 13.14 3.64
CA MET A 256 -4.44 13.07 4.10
C MET A 256 -4.29 13.55 5.55
N HIS A 257 -5.37 13.55 6.34
CA HIS A 257 -5.33 14.06 7.70
C HIS A 257 -4.31 13.27 8.54
N SER A 258 -3.52 13.98 9.33
CA SER A 258 -2.45 13.42 10.18
C SER A 258 -1.42 12.55 9.44
N MET A 259 -1.28 12.62 8.11
CA MET A 259 -0.46 11.70 7.30
C MET A 259 0.97 11.52 7.82
N PHE A 260 1.61 12.59 8.31
CA PHE A 260 2.95 12.58 8.91
C PHE A 260 2.96 12.85 10.42
N TYR A 261 1.81 12.80 11.10
CA TYR A 261 1.66 13.17 12.52
C TYR A 261 2.69 12.49 13.43
N GLY A 262 3.61 13.25 14.02
CA GLY A 262 4.61 12.74 14.95
C GLY A 262 5.80 12.04 14.29
N CYS A 263 6.07 12.26 13.01
CA CYS A 263 7.31 11.84 12.34
C CYS A 263 8.49 12.74 12.79
N SER A 264 8.82 12.70 14.08
CA SER A 264 9.78 13.60 14.74
C SER A 264 11.22 13.48 14.25
N GLY A 265 11.57 12.41 13.54
CA GLY A 265 12.90 12.16 12.97
C GLY A 265 13.13 12.80 11.60
N LEU A 266 12.07 13.15 10.85
CA LEU A 266 12.19 13.79 9.54
C LEU A 266 12.78 15.19 9.73
N THR A 267 13.92 15.46 9.11
CA THR A 267 14.58 16.79 9.15
C THR A 267 14.24 17.68 7.96
N ASP A 268 13.80 17.04 6.88
CA ASP A 268 13.38 17.59 5.59
C ASP A 268 12.29 16.66 5.01
N LEU A 269 11.46 17.15 4.10
CA LEU A 269 10.38 16.38 3.46
C LEU A 269 9.97 17.00 2.11
N ASP A 270 10.25 16.30 1.02
CA ASP A 270 9.92 16.74 -0.34
C ASP A 270 8.43 16.46 -0.66
N LEU A 271 7.63 17.52 -0.76
CA LEU A 271 6.20 17.46 -1.08
C LEU A 271 5.89 17.58 -2.59
N THR A 272 6.90 17.73 -3.47
CA THR A 272 6.72 18.01 -4.91
C THR A 272 5.92 16.95 -5.66
N HIS A 273 5.88 15.72 -5.12
CA HIS A 273 5.19 14.56 -5.67
C HIS A 273 3.76 14.35 -5.14
N LEU A 274 3.31 15.13 -4.15
CA LEU A 274 1.94 15.06 -3.65
C LEU A 274 1.00 15.91 -4.51
N ASN A 275 -0.01 15.28 -5.12
CA ASN A 275 -1.14 15.98 -5.71
C ASN A 275 -2.27 16.07 -4.68
N THR A 276 -2.45 17.24 -4.06
CA THR A 276 -3.48 17.48 -3.04
C THR A 276 -4.75 18.15 -3.59
N SER A 277 -4.92 18.31 -4.91
CA SER A 277 -6.04 19.10 -5.47
C SER A 277 -7.43 18.55 -5.14
N ASN A 278 -7.53 17.26 -4.78
CA ASN A 278 -8.77 16.59 -4.35
C ASN A 278 -8.91 16.46 -2.82
N VAL A 279 -7.92 16.92 -2.04
CA VAL A 279 -7.89 16.78 -0.57
C VAL A 279 -8.74 17.87 0.08
N THR A 280 -9.65 17.45 0.97
CA THR A 280 -10.51 18.35 1.74
C THR A 280 -10.09 18.51 3.21
N ASP A 281 -9.26 17.61 3.72
CA ASP A 281 -8.83 17.58 5.12
C ASP A 281 -7.31 17.46 5.25
N MET A 282 -6.70 18.40 6.00
CA MET A 282 -5.29 18.42 6.36
C MET A 282 -5.08 18.59 7.88
N PHE A 283 -6.10 18.26 8.70
CA PHE A 283 -6.03 18.23 10.16
C PHE A 283 -4.76 17.51 10.63
N SER A 284 -3.97 18.14 11.52
CA SER A 284 -2.76 17.54 12.10
C SER A 284 -1.69 17.03 11.10
N MET A 285 -1.74 17.38 9.80
CA MET A 285 -0.95 16.71 8.74
C MET A 285 0.55 16.58 9.03
N PHE A 286 1.18 17.63 9.58
CA PHE A 286 2.59 17.67 9.98
C PHE A 286 2.79 17.78 11.50
N ARG A 287 1.71 17.70 12.29
CA ARG A 287 1.75 17.95 13.73
C ARG A 287 2.76 17.03 14.41
N GLY A 288 3.68 17.59 15.20
CA GLY A 288 4.69 16.84 15.94
C GLY A 288 5.91 16.42 15.11
N CYS A 289 6.05 16.87 13.86
CA CYS A 289 7.28 16.75 13.07
C CYS A 289 8.36 17.72 13.58
N SER A 290 8.78 17.57 14.84
CA SER A 290 9.71 18.47 15.54
C SER A 290 11.12 18.48 14.95
N GLY A 291 11.47 17.49 14.13
CA GLY A 291 12.75 17.44 13.41
C GLY A 291 12.82 18.36 12.20
N LEU A 292 11.68 18.70 11.58
CA LEU A 292 11.66 19.50 10.35
C LEU A 292 12.23 20.88 10.62
N THR A 293 13.25 21.26 9.84
CA THR A 293 13.92 22.57 9.94
C THR A 293 13.49 23.55 8.85
N ASN A 294 12.95 23.01 7.76
CA ASN A 294 12.32 23.69 6.64
C ASN A 294 11.11 22.85 6.19
N LEU A 295 10.15 23.45 5.49
CA LEU A 295 9.06 22.73 4.83
C LEU A 295 8.54 23.57 3.66
N ASP A 296 8.67 23.06 2.42
CA ASP A 296 8.20 23.74 1.21
C ASP A 296 6.72 23.41 0.96
N LEU A 297 5.86 24.42 1.12
CA LEU A 297 4.40 24.30 0.93
C LEU A 297 3.94 24.67 -0.49
N THR A 298 4.84 25.05 -1.40
CA THR A 298 4.48 25.62 -2.72
C THR A 298 3.71 24.65 -3.63
N HIS A 299 3.84 23.35 -3.37
CA HIS A 299 3.20 22.26 -4.12
C HIS A 299 1.84 21.82 -3.55
N LEU A 300 1.42 22.31 -2.38
CA LEU A 300 0.14 21.94 -1.78
C LEU A 300 -1.00 22.79 -2.33
N ASP A 301 -1.77 22.25 -3.30
CA ASP A 301 -3.10 22.78 -3.59
C ASP A 301 -4.00 22.56 -2.36
N THR A 302 -4.39 23.66 -1.76
CA THR A 302 -5.22 23.73 -0.55
C THR A 302 -6.60 24.33 -0.82
N SER A 303 -6.93 24.57 -2.09
CA SER A 303 -8.15 25.29 -2.48
C SER A 303 -9.46 24.63 -2.06
N ASN A 304 -9.46 23.30 -1.84
CA ASN A 304 -10.61 22.53 -1.38
C ASN A 304 -10.59 22.19 0.12
N VAL A 305 -9.57 22.61 0.87
CA VAL A 305 -9.38 22.24 2.28
C VAL A 305 -10.27 23.06 3.21
N THR A 306 -10.98 22.38 4.13
CA THR A 306 -11.83 23.00 5.16
C THR A 306 -11.24 22.95 6.57
N TYR A 307 -10.33 22.01 6.83
CA TYR A 307 -9.70 21.79 8.14
C TYR A 307 -8.18 21.91 8.05
N MET A 308 -7.61 22.86 8.80
CA MET A 308 -6.16 23.05 8.99
C MET A 308 -5.80 23.18 10.47
N ASP A 309 -6.70 22.81 11.38
CA ASP A 309 -6.46 22.86 12.80
C ASP A 309 -5.33 21.91 13.18
N THR A 310 -4.52 22.35 14.13
CA THR A 310 -3.26 21.72 14.58
C THR A 310 -2.22 21.42 13.47
N MET A 311 -2.41 21.83 12.21
CA MET A 311 -1.65 21.32 11.04
C MET A 311 -0.12 21.30 11.20
N PHE A 312 0.47 22.33 11.82
CA PHE A 312 1.92 22.45 12.09
C PHE A 312 2.26 22.36 13.59
N SER A 313 1.29 22.05 14.46
CA SER A 313 1.46 22.06 15.91
C SER A 313 2.65 21.20 16.35
N GLY A 314 3.54 21.73 17.18
CA GLY A 314 4.72 21.02 17.68
C GLY A 314 5.85 20.83 16.66
N CYS A 315 5.80 21.45 15.47
CA CYS A 315 6.95 21.59 14.57
C CYS A 315 7.97 22.60 15.14
N SER A 316 8.57 22.26 16.27
CA SER A 316 9.48 23.14 17.02
C SER A 316 10.86 23.36 16.39
N GLY A 317 11.22 22.55 15.39
CA GLY A 317 12.43 22.72 14.57
C GLY A 317 12.30 23.80 13.47
N LEU A 318 11.07 24.13 13.04
CA LEU A 318 10.84 25.18 12.04
C LEU A 318 11.19 26.55 12.63
N THR A 319 11.99 27.34 11.90
CA THR A 319 12.42 28.68 12.32
C THR A 319 11.80 29.81 11.51
N ASP A 320 11.32 29.46 10.32
CA ASP A 320 10.54 30.25 9.36
C ASP A 320 9.57 29.28 8.64
N LEU A 321 8.51 29.79 8.02
CA LEU A 321 7.54 28.99 7.25
C LEU A 321 6.79 29.87 6.25
N ASP A 322 6.91 29.59 4.95
CA ASP A 322 6.22 30.36 3.90
C ASP A 322 4.77 29.87 3.74
N LEU A 323 3.82 30.75 4.10
CA LEU A 323 2.38 30.48 4.03
C LEU A 323 1.71 31.11 2.79
N THR A 324 2.47 31.76 1.89
CA THR A 324 1.94 32.54 0.76
C THR A 324 1.14 31.71 -0.26
N HIS A 325 1.41 30.40 -0.30
CA HIS A 325 0.76 29.42 -1.16
C HIS A 325 -0.52 28.79 -0.56
N LEU A 326 -0.80 28.96 0.73
CA LEU A 326 -1.96 28.34 1.39
C LEU A 326 -3.26 29.10 1.10
N ASN A 327 -4.14 28.51 0.28
CA ASN A 327 -5.47 29.05 0.06
C ASN A 327 -6.43 28.69 1.20
N THR A 328 -6.42 29.52 2.24
CA THR A 328 -7.25 29.35 3.43
C THR A 328 -8.71 29.81 3.27
N SER A 329 -9.17 30.21 2.07
CA SER A 329 -10.50 30.84 1.92
C SER A 329 -11.70 29.97 2.30
N ASN A 330 -11.54 28.65 2.30
CA ASN A 330 -12.58 27.68 2.64
C ASN A 330 -12.40 27.06 4.04
N VAL A 331 -11.34 27.44 4.77
CA VAL A 331 -11.01 26.87 6.08
C VAL A 331 -11.94 27.40 7.17
N THR A 332 -12.52 26.49 7.95
CA THR A 332 -13.41 26.80 9.08
C THR A 332 -12.74 26.65 10.45
N ASP A 333 -11.64 25.90 10.54
CA ASP A 333 -10.91 25.69 11.80
C ASP A 333 -9.40 25.90 11.61
N MET A 334 -8.82 26.76 12.45
CA MET A 334 -7.39 27.04 12.56
C MET A 334 -6.91 26.93 14.03
N SER A 335 -7.69 26.28 14.89
CA SER A 335 -7.31 26.10 16.29
C SER A 335 -5.98 25.35 16.39
N SER A 336 -5.12 25.77 17.32
CA SER A 336 -3.80 25.21 17.55
C SER A 336 -2.85 25.14 16.33
N MET A 337 -3.13 25.81 15.21
CA MET A 337 -2.43 25.60 13.93
C MET A 337 -0.90 25.67 14.03
N PHE A 338 -0.36 26.59 14.84
CA PHE A 338 1.08 26.74 15.13
C PHE A 338 1.43 26.42 16.60
N SER A 339 0.51 25.82 17.38
CA SER A 339 0.69 25.52 18.81
C SER A 339 1.92 24.63 19.03
N GLY A 340 2.93 25.13 19.75
CA GLY A 340 4.18 24.43 20.02
C GLY A 340 5.28 24.63 18.97
N CYS A 341 5.09 25.50 17.97
CA CYS A 341 6.13 25.91 17.02
C CYS A 341 7.12 26.89 17.70
N SER A 342 7.84 26.42 18.72
CA SER A 342 8.72 27.23 19.56
C SER A 342 9.98 27.76 18.85
N GLY A 343 10.29 27.26 17.65
CA GLY A 343 11.39 27.74 16.82
C GLY A 343 11.03 28.95 15.93
N LEU A 344 9.75 29.13 15.58
CA LEU A 344 9.32 30.17 14.64
C LEU A 344 9.59 31.56 15.22
N THR A 345 10.38 32.35 14.49
CA THR A 345 10.76 33.71 14.90
C THR A 345 9.86 34.78 14.29
N ASN A 346 9.34 34.53 13.09
CA ASN A 346 8.41 35.41 12.38
C ASN A 346 7.25 34.56 11.83
N LEU A 347 6.09 35.19 11.63
CA LEU A 347 4.98 34.62 10.86
C LEU A 347 4.36 35.70 9.97
N ASP A 348 4.40 35.49 8.66
CA ASP A 348 3.64 36.28 7.69
C ASP A 348 2.28 35.61 7.45
N LEU A 349 1.22 36.28 7.87
CA LEU A 349 -0.17 35.86 7.74
C LEU A 349 -0.93 36.75 6.75
N THR A 350 -0.24 37.57 5.94
CA THR A 350 -0.88 38.55 5.04
C THR A 350 -1.68 37.89 3.92
N HIS A 351 -1.29 36.67 3.53
CA HIS A 351 -1.97 35.84 2.54
C HIS A 351 -3.18 35.07 3.11
N LEU A 352 -3.26 34.90 4.43
CA LEU A 352 -4.33 34.10 5.04
C LEU A 352 -5.67 34.85 5.05
N ASN A 353 -6.75 34.12 4.74
CA ASN A 353 -8.11 34.63 4.74
C ASN A 353 -8.92 33.91 5.82
N THR A 354 -9.19 34.57 6.94
CA THR A 354 -9.91 33.97 8.08
C THR A 354 -11.42 34.20 8.03
N GLY A 355 -11.96 34.71 6.91
CA GLY A 355 -13.36 35.14 6.82
C GLY A 355 -14.43 34.05 7.00
N ASN A 356 -14.05 32.76 6.89
CA ASN A 356 -14.91 31.60 7.18
C ASN A 356 -14.52 30.85 8.47
N VAL A 357 -13.46 31.27 9.16
CA VAL A 357 -12.95 30.60 10.36
C VAL A 357 -13.88 30.82 11.53
N THR A 358 -14.21 29.72 12.24
CA THR A 358 -15.05 29.72 13.44
C THR A 358 -14.31 29.39 14.73
N ASP A 359 -13.15 28.71 14.65
CA ASP A 359 -12.26 28.48 15.80
C ASP A 359 -10.81 28.79 15.45
N MET A 360 -10.11 29.42 16.39
CA MET A 360 -8.72 29.87 16.34
C MET A 360 -8.07 29.79 17.75
N SER A 361 -8.64 28.98 18.63
CA SER A 361 -8.16 28.78 19.99
C SER A 361 -6.77 28.13 20.00
N TYR A 362 -5.90 28.53 20.92
CA TYR A 362 -4.52 28.05 21.09
C TYR A 362 -3.61 28.21 19.86
N MET A 363 -4.00 28.98 18.83
CA MET A 363 -3.32 29.08 17.53
C MET A 363 -1.80 29.33 17.62
N PHE A 364 -1.36 30.14 18.59
CA PHE A 364 0.05 30.51 18.83
C PHE A 364 0.60 30.05 20.18
N ASP A 365 -0.09 29.12 20.87
CA ASP A 365 0.39 28.59 22.15
C ASP A 365 1.82 28.03 22.02
N GLY A 366 2.66 28.24 23.02
CA GLY A 366 4.05 27.76 22.99
C GLY A 366 4.95 28.33 21.88
N CYS A 367 4.52 29.29 21.05
CA CYS A 367 5.35 29.99 20.04
C CYS A 367 6.36 30.97 20.70
N THR A 368 7.18 30.48 21.64
CA THR A 368 7.96 31.31 22.56
C THR A 368 8.99 32.21 21.88
N ALA A 369 9.56 31.80 20.74
CA ALA A 369 10.51 32.58 19.94
C ALA A 369 9.87 33.64 19.03
N LEU A 370 8.55 33.65 18.84
CA LEU A 370 7.88 34.51 17.86
C LEU A 370 7.99 35.99 18.26
N THR A 371 8.72 36.79 17.46
CA THR A 371 8.92 38.22 17.69
C THR A 371 8.28 39.10 16.62
N THR A 372 7.94 38.56 15.45
CA THR A 372 7.28 39.32 14.37
C THR A 372 6.01 38.62 13.89
N LEU A 373 4.93 39.38 13.72
CA LEU A 373 3.65 38.90 13.18
C LEU A 373 3.13 39.90 12.15
N SER A 374 2.82 39.45 10.93
CA SER A 374 2.24 40.30 9.87
C SER A 374 0.86 39.78 9.44
N PRO A 375 -0.26 40.19 10.10
CA PRO A 375 -1.61 39.89 9.62
C PRO A 375 -1.97 40.75 8.40
N GLY A 376 -2.84 40.23 7.53
CA GLY A 376 -3.33 40.92 6.33
C GLY A 376 -4.71 41.60 6.48
N GLU A 377 -5.17 42.24 5.40
CA GLU A 377 -6.52 42.85 5.32
C GLU A 377 -7.67 41.83 5.44
N LYS A 378 -7.38 40.53 5.29
CA LYS A 378 -8.33 39.41 5.44
C LYS A 378 -8.06 38.55 6.67
N PHE A 379 -7.11 38.95 7.52
CA PHE A 379 -6.80 38.25 8.75
C PHE A 379 -7.50 38.94 9.93
N ALA A 380 -8.37 38.19 10.59
CA ALA A 380 -9.06 38.57 11.81
C ALA A 380 -8.86 37.48 12.86
N PHE A 381 -8.47 37.87 14.07
CA PHE A 381 -8.48 37.01 15.24
C PHE A 381 -9.94 36.64 15.59
N VAL A 382 -10.25 35.34 15.63
CA VAL A 382 -11.60 34.77 15.86
C VAL A 382 -11.73 34.11 17.25
N GLY A 383 -12.52 34.70 18.15
CA GLY A 383 -12.71 34.19 19.52
C GLY A 383 -12.04 35.07 20.58
N SER A 384 -11.31 34.45 21.52
CA SER A 384 -10.64 35.18 22.62
C SER A 384 -9.42 34.51 23.26
N ASP A 385 -8.98 33.34 22.76
CA ASP A 385 -7.95 32.51 23.41
C ASP A 385 -6.90 32.02 22.41
N TYR A 386 -6.23 32.95 21.73
CA TYR A 386 -5.25 32.70 20.66
C TYR A 386 -3.88 32.22 21.17
N GLN A 387 -3.61 32.47 22.46
CA GLN A 387 -2.32 32.25 23.12
C GLN A 387 -1.13 32.95 22.42
N LEU A 388 -1.34 34.12 21.82
CA LEU A 388 -0.26 34.92 21.25
C LEU A 388 0.77 35.26 22.36
N PRO A 389 2.09 35.16 22.11
CA PRO A 389 3.10 35.38 23.15
C PRO A 389 2.96 36.74 23.83
N SER A 390 2.86 36.72 25.16
CA SER A 390 2.62 37.90 25.97
C SER A 390 3.75 38.93 25.87
N GLY A 391 3.39 40.20 25.99
CA GLY A 391 4.30 41.34 25.84
C GLY A 391 3.67 42.53 25.12
N THR A 392 4.51 43.51 24.76
CA THR A 392 4.10 44.67 23.97
C THR A 392 4.52 44.47 22.52
N TRP A 393 3.52 44.53 21.62
CA TRP A 393 3.65 44.37 20.18
C TRP A 393 3.53 45.75 19.51
N TYR A 394 4.55 46.18 18.80
CA TYR A 394 4.61 47.50 18.16
C TYR A 394 4.33 47.39 16.66
N ALA A 395 3.31 48.10 16.17
CA ALA A 395 3.06 48.28 14.73
C ALA A 395 4.18 49.08 14.05
N SER A 396 4.19 49.10 12.71
CA SER A 396 5.17 49.84 11.91
C SER A 396 5.17 51.36 12.16
N ASP A 397 4.02 51.94 12.54
CA ASP A 397 3.87 53.34 12.94
C ASP A 397 4.34 53.64 14.38
N GLY A 398 4.72 52.61 15.14
CA GLY A 398 5.16 52.70 16.54
C GLY A 398 4.02 52.59 17.56
N THR A 399 2.77 52.43 17.15
CA THR A 399 1.64 52.19 18.06
C THR A 399 1.83 50.88 18.81
N ALA A 400 1.67 50.94 20.14
CA ALA A 400 1.83 49.80 21.03
C ALA A 400 0.49 49.10 21.28
N TYR A 401 0.51 47.78 21.12
CA TYR A 401 -0.57 46.84 21.41
C TYR A 401 -0.09 45.83 22.46
N THR A 402 -0.99 45.29 23.26
CA THR A 402 -0.69 44.27 24.27
C THR A 402 -1.20 42.90 23.85
N SER A 403 -0.46 41.86 24.25
CA SER A 403 -1.01 40.53 24.49
C SER A 403 -0.78 40.13 25.95
N ASP A 404 -1.81 39.58 26.59
CA ASP A 404 -1.76 39.09 27.96
C ASP A 404 -1.32 37.63 28.08
N GLY A 405 -1.18 36.94 26.94
CA GLY A 405 -0.85 35.51 26.86
C GLY A 405 -2.06 34.62 26.54
N ASN A 406 -3.29 35.13 26.61
CA ASN A 406 -4.49 34.45 26.11
C ASN A 406 -5.02 35.17 24.86
N SER A 407 -5.15 36.49 24.97
CA SER A 407 -5.74 37.39 23.98
C SER A 407 -4.74 38.46 23.52
N CYS A 408 -5.09 39.25 22.50
CA CYS A 408 -4.33 40.44 22.14
C CYS A 408 -5.24 41.59 21.68
N THR A 409 -4.67 42.78 21.61
CA THR A 409 -5.35 44.02 21.16
C THR A 409 -4.97 44.43 19.73
N ILE A 410 -4.24 43.57 19.00
CA ILE A 410 -3.89 43.78 17.59
C ILE A 410 -5.18 43.86 16.75
N PRO A 411 -5.35 44.87 15.88
CA PRO A 411 -6.60 45.09 15.17
C PRO A 411 -6.82 44.09 14.02
N ASN A 412 -8.00 43.48 14.01
CA ASN A 412 -8.47 42.64 12.90
C ASN A 412 -8.54 43.41 11.57
N ASN A 413 -8.22 42.74 10.47
CA ASN A 413 -8.31 43.23 9.09
C ASN A 413 -7.47 44.49 8.80
N LYS A 414 -6.38 44.73 9.55
CA LYS A 414 -5.39 45.78 9.29
C LYS A 414 -4.06 45.16 8.89
N ALA A 415 -3.68 45.28 7.62
CA ALA A 415 -2.34 44.94 7.15
C ALA A 415 -1.28 45.84 7.82
N ASP A 416 -0.36 45.23 8.55
CA ASP A 416 0.75 45.87 9.25
C ASP A 416 1.75 44.79 9.71
N THR A 417 2.93 45.18 10.20
CA THR A 417 3.89 44.27 10.84
C THR A 417 4.05 44.66 12.31
N TYR A 418 3.78 43.70 13.20
CA TYR A 418 3.84 43.88 14.64
C TYR A 418 5.09 43.20 15.21
N THR A 419 5.96 43.95 15.88
CA THR A 419 7.16 43.43 16.53
C THR A 419 7.02 43.42 18.05
N ARG A 420 7.15 42.26 18.68
CA ARG A 420 7.25 42.09 20.15
C ARG A 420 8.61 42.59 20.66
N ARG A 421 8.61 43.37 21.75
CA ARG A 421 9.82 43.93 22.38
C ARG A 421 9.74 43.90 23.90
#